data_AF-X1EE56-F1
#
_entry.id   AF-X1EE56-F1
#
_cell.length_a   1.000
_cell.length_b   1.000
_cell.length_c   1.000
_cell.angle_alpha   90.00
_cell.angle_beta   90.00
_cell.angle_gamma   90.00
#
_symmetry.space_group_name_H-M   'P 1'
#
loop_
_entity.id
_entity.type
_entity.pdbx_description
1 polymer ?
#
loop_
_entity_poly.entity_id
_entity_poly.type
_entity_poly.pdbx_seq_one_letter_code
_entity_poly.pdbx_strand_id
1 'polypeptide(L)'
;GGKMSTNLKIYANYVHHGRGTSYGMRLDRMMGGWVSNNIVCSNHGRQGIYVEYCEGVSFANNEVYSNYNQGFYLEASTKQCTFTSNRVHHNRDNGIHSVDLNGNTFRGNTVYSNNDVGFNLVRCTNYIVNDNTVYGHADDNGICVNACVGVCLTNNHIYENDDDEGGVRIESLSTGTKLAKNNIHDNRN
;
A
#
# COMPACT_ATOMS: atom_id res chain seq x y z
N GLY A 1 8.52 3.09 26.91
CA GLY A 1 7.44 2.25 26.36
C GLY A 1 6.19 3.10 26.23
N GLY A 2 5.74 3.37 25.00
CA GLY A 2 4.49 4.09 24.76
C GLY A 2 3.29 3.18 25.02
N LYS A 3 2.16 3.76 25.47
CA LYS A 3 0.91 3.02 25.64
C LYS A 3 0.41 2.57 24.27
N MET A 4 0.08 1.29 24.13
CA MET A 4 -0.62 0.77 22.95
C MET A 4 -2.07 1.24 22.97
N SER A 5 -2.62 1.59 21.81
CA SER A 5 -4.04 1.89 21.67
C SER A 5 -4.78 0.66 21.17
N THR A 6 -5.82 0.23 21.86
CA THR A 6 -6.65 -0.91 21.47
C THR A 6 -8.02 -0.42 21.02
N ASN A 7 -8.61 -1.10 20.03
CA ASN A 7 -9.99 -0.87 19.56
C ASN A 7 -10.28 0.57 19.08
N LEU A 8 -9.27 1.27 18.56
CA LEU A 8 -9.48 2.61 18.00
C LEU A 8 -10.29 2.52 16.70
N LYS A 9 -11.21 3.48 16.54
CA LYS A 9 -12.09 3.60 15.37
C LYS A 9 -11.88 4.97 14.74
N ILE A 10 -11.22 5.02 13.59
CA ILE A 10 -10.99 6.24 12.82
C ILE A 10 -11.83 6.14 11.56
N TYR A 11 -12.88 6.94 11.44
CA TYR A 11 -13.77 6.81 10.28
C TYR A 11 -14.41 8.13 9.85
N ALA A 12 -14.73 8.22 8.56
CA ALA A 12 -15.41 9.35 7.95
C ALA A 12 -14.70 10.71 8.15
N ASN A 13 -13.37 10.71 8.19
CA ASN A 13 -12.58 11.94 8.31
C ASN A 13 -12.13 12.43 6.94
N TYR A 14 -12.00 13.75 6.80
CA TYR A 14 -11.34 14.41 5.68
C TYR A 14 -10.03 15.04 6.16
N VAL A 15 -8.90 14.49 5.71
CA VAL A 15 -7.56 14.85 6.18
C VAL A 15 -6.76 15.41 5.00
N HIS A 16 -6.51 16.72 5.03
CA HIS A 16 -5.95 17.39 3.85
C HIS A 16 -5.04 18.57 4.16
N HIS A 17 -4.21 18.92 3.17
CA HIS A 17 -3.40 20.14 3.16
C HIS A 17 -2.43 20.29 4.36
N GLY A 18 -2.02 19.17 4.97
CA GLY A 18 -0.90 19.15 5.92
C GLY A 18 0.39 19.67 5.27
N ARG A 19 1.20 20.41 6.02
CA ARG A 19 2.46 21.03 5.53
C ARG A 19 3.64 20.68 6.44
N GLY A 20 4.86 20.98 5.97
CA GLY A 20 6.09 20.75 6.73
C GLY A 20 6.39 19.26 6.88
N THR A 21 6.64 18.79 8.10
CA THR A 21 6.96 17.38 8.37
C THR A 21 5.73 16.54 8.76
N SER A 22 4.53 17.06 8.58
CA SER A 22 3.29 16.34 8.92
C SER A 22 3.00 15.21 7.94
N TYR A 23 2.64 14.05 8.49
CA TYR A 23 1.90 13.01 7.78
C TYR A 23 0.44 13.47 7.66
N GLY A 24 -0.29 13.01 6.64
CA GLY A 24 -1.74 13.19 6.63
C GLY A 24 -2.35 12.54 7.88
N MET A 25 -2.16 11.22 8.00
CA MET A 25 -2.50 10.45 9.18
C MET A 25 -1.29 9.61 9.61
N ARG A 26 -0.93 9.70 10.89
CA ARG A 26 0.09 8.83 11.50
C ARG A 26 -0.56 7.91 12.51
N LEU A 27 -0.43 6.61 12.30
CA LEU A 27 -0.95 5.56 13.15
C LEU A 27 0.22 4.82 13.80
N ASP A 28 0.41 5.03 15.09
CA ASP A 28 1.51 4.48 15.89
C ASP A 28 0.94 3.55 16.96
N ARG A 29 1.40 2.28 16.99
CA ARG A 29 1.04 1.29 18.01
C ARG A 29 -0.47 1.09 18.19
N MET A 30 -1.18 0.94 17.08
CA MET A 30 -2.58 0.51 17.09
C MET A 30 -2.69 -1.01 17.09
N MET A 31 -3.47 -1.55 18.03
CA MET A 31 -3.73 -2.97 18.20
C MET A 31 -5.21 -3.24 17.96
N GLY A 32 -5.53 -3.86 16.82
CA GLY A 32 -6.90 -4.03 16.35
C GLY A 32 -7.58 -2.71 15.97
N GLY A 33 -8.90 -2.76 15.83
CA GLY A 33 -9.71 -1.60 15.43
C GLY A 33 -9.78 -1.40 13.92
N TRP A 34 -10.35 -0.26 13.51
CA TRP A 34 -10.57 0.04 12.10
C TRP A 34 -10.28 1.49 11.75
N VAL A 35 -9.71 1.67 10.55
CA VAL A 35 -9.53 2.94 9.87
C VAL A 35 -10.31 2.86 8.57
N SER A 36 -11.46 3.52 8.48
CA SER A 36 -12.37 3.31 7.35
C SER A 36 -13.09 4.53 6.84
N ASN A 37 -13.37 4.57 5.53
CA ASN A 37 -14.11 5.66 4.90
C ASN A 37 -13.47 7.04 5.13
N ASN A 38 -12.15 7.10 5.28
CA ASN A 38 -11.44 8.37 5.39
C ASN A 38 -10.96 8.80 4.01
N ILE A 39 -10.97 10.11 3.78
CA ILE A 39 -10.36 10.73 2.61
C ILE A 39 -9.09 11.43 3.08
N VAL A 40 -7.93 11.02 2.56
CA VAL A 40 -6.61 11.56 2.94
C VAL A 40 -5.91 12.08 1.69
N CYS A 41 -5.91 13.41 1.50
CA CYS A 41 -5.47 13.99 0.24
C CYS A 41 -4.72 15.31 0.32
N SER A 42 -3.97 15.62 -0.74
CA SER A 42 -3.32 16.92 -0.89
C SER A 42 -2.41 17.29 0.29
N ASN A 43 -1.85 16.30 0.99
CA ASN A 43 -0.90 16.57 2.06
C ASN A 43 0.49 16.81 1.45
N HIS A 44 1.05 17.97 1.76
CA HIS A 44 2.30 18.48 1.16
C HIS A 44 3.54 18.20 2.01
N GLY A 45 3.37 17.51 3.13
CA GLY A 45 4.47 17.17 4.03
C GLY A 45 5.09 15.82 3.69
N ARG A 46 4.67 14.79 4.41
CA ARG A 46 5.14 13.41 4.26
C ARG A 46 4.08 12.54 3.55
N GLN A 47 3.94 11.29 3.96
CA GLN A 47 2.99 10.33 3.40
C GLN A 47 1.53 10.68 3.72
N GLY A 48 0.61 10.16 2.91
CA GLY A 48 -0.82 10.24 3.16
C GLY A 48 -1.17 9.56 4.48
N ILE A 49 -1.05 8.24 4.53
CA ILE A 49 -1.25 7.43 5.74
C ILE A 49 0.04 6.68 6.06
N TYR A 50 0.61 7.01 7.21
CA TYR A 50 1.80 6.40 7.76
C TYR A 50 1.44 5.44 8.90
N VAL A 51 1.84 4.18 8.79
CA VAL A 51 1.46 3.08 9.69
C VAL A 51 2.71 2.43 10.27
N GLU A 52 2.86 2.50 11.59
CA GLU A 52 4.01 1.94 12.30
C GLU A 52 3.59 1.21 13.57
N TYR A 53 4.28 0.11 13.87
CA TYR A 53 4.04 -0.74 15.04
C TYR A 53 2.58 -1.19 15.20
N CYS A 54 1.81 -1.27 14.12
CA CYS A 54 0.39 -1.63 14.17
C CYS A 54 0.18 -3.14 13.99
N GLU A 55 -0.79 -3.71 14.70
CA GLU A 55 -1.10 -5.15 14.64
C GLU A 55 -2.60 -5.37 14.52
N GLY A 56 -3.05 -6.17 13.55
CA GLY A 56 -4.45 -6.57 13.45
C GLY A 56 -5.44 -5.45 13.07
N VAL A 57 -4.96 -4.32 12.54
CA VAL A 57 -5.80 -3.18 12.17
C VAL A 57 -6.46 -3.39 10.81
N SER A 58 -7.75 -3.04 10.69
CA SER A 58 -8.48 -3.08 9.42
C SER A 58 -8.54 -1.70 8.77
N PHE A 59 -7.99 -1.58 7.57
CA PHE A 59 -8.04 -0.38 6.72
C PHE A 59 -9.02 -0.62 5.58
N ALA A 60 -10.20 -0.02 5.64
CA ALA A 60 -11.27 -0.33 4.69
C ALA A 60 -11.88 0.91 4.03
N ASN A 61 -12.06 0.89 2.70
CA ASN A 61 -12.76 1.94 1.96
C ASN A 61 -12.18 3.35 2.16
N ASN A 62 -10.87 3.47 2.41
CA ASN A 62 -10.23 4.79 2.45
C ASN A 62 -9.85 5.24 1.04
N GLU A 63 -9.90 6.54 0.80
CA GLU A 63 -9.45 7.17 -0.44
C GLU A 63 -8.21 8.03 -0.14
N VAL A 64 -7.06 7.66 -0.70
CA VAL A 64 -5.76 8.25 -0.36
C VAL A 64 -5.08 8.74 -1.63
N TYR A 65 -5.04 10.06 -1.83
CA TYR A 65 -4.62 10.60 -3.12
C TYR A 65 -3.94 11.96 -3.13
N SER A 66 -3.18 12.25 -4.18
CA SER A 66 -2.51 13.54 -4.37
C SER A 66 -1.65 13.97 -3.18
N ASN A 67 -1.09 13.01 -2.44
CA ASN A 67 -0.15 13.29 -1.36
C ASN A 67 1.27 13.44 -1.93
N TYR A 68 2.10 14.20 -1.21
CA TYR A 68 3.44 14.57 -1.64
C TYR A 68 4.41 13.39 -1.69
N ASN A 69 4.15 12.34 -0.93
CA ASN A 69 4.92 11.11 -0.96
C ASN A 69 3.95 9.92 -1.09
N GLN A 70 4.28 8.74 -0.55
CA GLN A 70 3.43 7.56 -0.70
C GLN A 70 2.00 7.75 -0.18
N GLY A 71 1.05 7.06 -0.80
CA GLY A 71 -0.32 7.00 -0.32
C GLY A 71 -0.40 6.30 1.04
N PHE A 72 -0.09 5.01 1.06
CA PHE A 72 0.18 4.25 2.28
C PHE A 72 1.66 3.93 2.41
N TYR A 73 2.23 4.19 3.59
CA TYR A 73 3.56 3.74 3.95
C TYR A 73 3.51 2.96 5.26
N LEU A 74 3.90 1.69 5.18
CA LEU A 74 3.92 0.77 6.30
C LEU A 74 5.37 0.43 6.63
N GLU A 75 5.74 0.62 7.90
CA GLU A 75 7.05 0.22 8.40
C GLU A 75 6.98 -0.27 9.85
N ALA A 76 8.16 -0.55 10.42
CA ALA A 76 8.38 -0.78 11.84
C ALA A 76 7.45 -1.82 12.48
N SER A 77 7.65 -3.10 12.15
CA SER A 77 6.93 -4.24 12.77
C SER A 77 5.40 -4.20 12.62
N THR A 78 4.87 -3.44 11.66
CA THR A 78 3.45 -3.50 11.29
C THR A 78 3.11 -4.86 10.68
N LYS A 79 2.14 -5.58 11.25
CA LYS A 79 1.85 -6.97 10.86
C LYS A 79 0.37 -7.32 11.02
N GLN A 80 -0.07 -8.36 10.31
CA GLN A 80 -1.45 -8.88 10.40
C GLN A 80 -2.55 -7.83 10.16
N CYS A 81 -2.21 -6.70 9.53
CA CYS A 81 -3.18 -5.69 9.15
C CYS A 81 -3.82 -6.07 7.81
N THR A 82 -5.08 -5.68 7.63
CA THR A 82 -5.84 -5.97 6.41
C THR A 82 -6.27 -4.67 5.74
N PHE A 83 -5.96 -4.52 4.47
CA PHE A 83 -6.29 -3.37 3.64
C PHE A 83 -7.28 -3.82 2.58
N THR A 84 -8.54 -3.40 2.72
CA THR A 84 -9.63 -3.84 1.84
C THR A 84 -10.33 -2.68 1.15
N SER A 85 -10.51 -2.80 -0.17
CA SER A 85 -11.35 -1.84 -0.93
C SER A 85 -10.92 -0.39 -0.80
N ASN A 86 -9.64 -0.12 -0.55
CA ASN A 86 -9.10 1.25 -0.54
C ASN A 86 -8.83 1.70 -1.99
N ARG A 87 -8.95 3.01 -2.22
CA ARG A 87 -8.59 3.67 -3.47
C ARG A 87 -7.34 4.51 -3.24
N VAL A 88 -6.23 4.19 -3.91
CA VAL A 88 -4.93 4.83 -3.66
C VAL A 88 -4.32 5.33 -4.96
N HIS A 89 -4.25 6.65 -5.15
CA HIS A 89 -3.95 7.17 -6.49
C HIS A 89 -3.33 8.56 -6.52
N HIS A 90 -2.68 8.92 -7.63
CA HIS A 90 -2.17 10.28 -7.86
C HIS A 90 -1.19 10.76 -6.78
N ASN A 91 -0.62 9.86 -5.99
CA ASN A 91 0.44 10.18 -5.04
C ASN A 91 1.75 10.36 -5.82
N ARG A 92 2.63 11.26 -5.36
CA ARG A 92 3.86 11.65 -6.09
C ARG A 92 4.99 10.62 -6.02
N ASP A 93 4.78 9.53 -5.31
CA ASP A 93 5.70 8.41 -5.14
C ASP A 93 4.82 7.14 -5.24
N ASN A 94 5.22 6.04 -4.61
CA ASN A 94 4.51 4.78 -4.60
C ASN A 94 3.07 4.90 -4.08
N GLY A 95 2.16 4.10 -4.61
CA GLY A 95 0.80 4.01 -4.07
C GLY A 95 0.81 3.44 -2.65
N ILE A 96 1.27 2.20 -2.55
CA ILE A 96 1.40 1.45 -1.30
C ILE A 96 2.83 0.95 -1.20
N HIS A 97 3.50 1.31 -0.13
CA HIS A 97 4.89 0.93 0.11
C HIS A 97 5.01 0.23 1.47
N SER A 98 5.57 -0.98 1.49
CA SER A 98 5.79 -1.80 2.69
C SER A 98 7.25 -2.26 2.79
N VAL A 99 7.89 -2.07 3.95
CA VAL A 99 9.31 -2.39 4.15
C VAL A 99 9.56 -3.16 5.43
N ASP A 100 10.24 -4.31 5.33
CA ASP A 100 10.67 -5.11 6.48
C ASP A 100 9.50 -5.62 7.37
N LEU A 101 8.41 -6.06 6.74
CA LEU A 101 7.15 -6.42 7.40
C LEU A 101 6.71 -7.87 7.19
N ASN A 102 5.72 -8.32 7.97
CA ASN A 102 5.21 -9.69 7.93
C ASN A 102 3.68 -9.75 7.94
N GLY A 103 3.11 -10.55 7.03
CA GLY A 103 1.76 -11.08 7.17
C GLY A 103 0.64 -10.06 6.98
N ASN A 104 0.87 -8.98 6.24
CA ASN A 104 -0.18 -8.03 5.88
C ASN A 104 -0.93 -8.50 4.63
N THR A 105 -2.23 -8.17 4.58
CA THR A 105 -3.13 -8.58 3.48
C THR A 105 -3.71 -7.36 2.79
N PHE A 106 -3.62 -7.33 1.46
CA PHE A 106 -4.24 -6.33 0.59
C PHE A 106 -5.25 -7.02 -0.32
N ARG A 107 -6.53 -6.70 -0.14
CA ARG A 107 -7.64 -7.35 -0.85
C ARG A 107 -8.55 -6.34 -1.54
N GLY A 108 -8.82 -6.51 -2.84
CA GLY A 108 -9.86 -5.72 -3.51
C GLY A 108 -9.58 -4.22 -3.58
N ASN A 109 -8.34 -3.78 -3.43
CA ASN A 109 -7.96 -2.36 -3.53
C ASN A 109 -7.84 -1.94 -5.00
N THR A 110 -8.08 -0.65 -5.25
CA THR A 110 -7.82 -0.02 -6.55
C THR A 110 -6.66 0.95 -6.38
N VAL A 111 -5.52 0.65 -6.99
CA VAL A 111 -4.29 1.43 -6.88
C VAL A 111 -3.90 1.89 -8.27
N TYR A 112 -3.83 3.21 -8.52
CA TYR A 112 -3.63 3.66 -9.89
C TYR A 112 -3.03 5.05 -10.01
N SER A 113 -2.35 5.34 -11.11
CA SER A 113 -1.82 6.68 -11.41
C SER A 113 -1.01 7.29 -10.26
N ASN A 114 -0.32 6.46 -9.49
CA ASN A 114 0.75 6.93 -8.61
C ASN A 114 2.01 7.12 -9.46
N ASN A 115 2.86 8.07 -9.08
CA ASN A 115 3.96 8.48 -9.95
C ASN A 115 5.02 7.38 -10.09
N ASP A 116 5.24 6.61 -9.02
CA ASP A 116 6.16 5.46 -8.99
C ASP A 116 5.33 4.15 -8.92
N VAL A 117 5.86 3.06 -8.36
CA VAL A 117 5.18 1.75 -8.28
C VAL A 117 3.80 1.80 -7.60
N GLY A 118 2.84 1.03 -8.11
CA GLY A 118 1.56 0.83 -7.46
C GLY A 118 1.68 0.17 -6.07
N PHE A 119 2.21 -1.04 -6.04
CA PHE A 119 2.58 -1.78 -4.83
C PHE A 119 4.08 -2.05 -4.79
N ASN A 120 4.79 -1.41 -3.87
CA ASN A 120 6.20 -1.66 -3.62
C ASN A 120 6.39 -2.47 -2.34
N LEU A 121 6.74 -3.75 -2.50
CA LEU A 121 6.97 -4.67 -1.39
C LEU A 121 8.45 -4.97 -1.27
N VAL A 122 9.06 -4.54 -0.17
CA VAL A 122 10.50 -4.67 0.06
C VAL A 122 10.75 -5.46 1.34
N ARG A 123 11.50 -6.56 1.24
CA ARG A 123 11.85 -7.42 2.39
C ARG A 123 10.65 -7.85 3.23
N CYS A 124 9.52 -8.05 2.58
CA CYS A 124 8.27 -8.47 3.20
C CYS A 124 8.12 -9.99 3.22
N THR A 125 7.42 -10.52 4.23
CA THR A 125 7.22 -11.97 4.39
C THR A 125 5.75 -12.33 4.51
N ASN A 126 5.33 -13.41 3.86
CA ASN A 126 3.96 -13.95 3.91
C ASN A 126 2.84 -12.94 3.59
N TYR A 127 3.11 -12.00 2.69
CA TYR A 127 2.10 -11.04 2.24
C TYR A 127 1.07 -11.69 1.31
N ILE A 128 -0.17 -11.24 1.40
CA ILE A 128 -1.23 -11.62 0.47
C ILE A 128 -1.68 -10.36 -0.27
N VAL A 129 -1.55 -10.35 -1.59
CA VAL A 129 -2.06 -9.30 -2.48
C VAL A 129 -3.04 -9.97 -3.42
N ASN A 130 -4.34 -9.84 -3.14
CA ASN A 130 -5.37 -10.59 -3.82
C ASN A 130 -6.53 -9.73 -4.34
N ASP A 131 -7.07 -10.08 -5.52
CA ASP A 131 -8.23 -9.39 -6.12
C ASP A 131 -8.04 -7.86 -6.27
N ASN A 132 -6.80 -7.34 -6.36
CA ASN A 132 -6.55 -5.89 -6.51
C ASN A 132 -6.54 -5.49 -7.98
N THR A 133 -6.93 -4.24 -8.26
CA THR A 133 -6.81 -3.60 -9.58
C THR A 133 -5.69 -2.57 -9.53
N VAL A 134 -4.68 -2.70 -10.40
CA VAL A 134 -3.43 -1.92 -10.37
C VAL A 134 -3.06 -1.40 -11.76
N TYR A 135 -3.04 -0.09 -11.97
CA TYR A 135 -2.86 0.45 -13.33
C TYR A 135 -2.36 1.89 -13.44
N GLY A 136 -1.82 2.24 -14.61
CA GLY A 136 -1.54 3.64 -14.97
C GLY A 136 -0.42 4.29 -14.17
N HIS A 137 0.48 3.52 -13.56
CA HIS A 137 1.66 4.02 -12.85
C HIS A 137 2.67 4.61 -13.85
N ALA A 138 3.24 5.78 -13.54
CA ALA A 138 3.90 6.63 -14.54
C ALA A 138 5.39 6.35 -14.75
N ASP A 139 6.11 6.00 -13.67
CA ASP A 139 7.57 5.86 -13.69
C ASP A 139 8.04 4.40 -13.48
N ASP A 140 7.21 3.48 -12.99
CA ASP A 140 7.62 2.11 -12.62
C ASP A 140 6.41 1.12 -12.64
N ASN A 141 6.63 -0.15 -12.25
CA ASN A 141 5.71 -1.27 -12.35
C ASN A 141 4.36 -1.06 -11.65
N GLY A 142 3.40 -1.91 -12.01
CA GLY A 142 2.20 -2.10 -11.19
C GLY A 142 2.53 -2.64 -9.80
N ILE A 143 3.24 -3.78 -9.74
CA ILE A 143 3.62 -4.43 -8.48
C ILE A 143 5.11 -4.82 -8.53
N CYS A 144 5.90 -4.34 -7.57
CA CYS A 144 7.28 -4.74 -7.36
C CYS A 144 7.42 -5.60 -6.09
N VAL A 145 8.12 -6.73 -6.20
CA VAL A 145 8.41 -7.67 -5.11
C VAL A 145 9.92 -7.86 -4.99
N ASN A 146 10.54 -7.13 -4.06
CA ASN A 146 11.98 -7.10 -3.84
C ASN A 146 12.37 -7.80 -2.53
N ALA A 147 13.26 -8.79 -2.62
CA ALA A 147 13.81 -9.55 -1.48
C ALA A 147 12.74 -10.10 -0.51
N CYS A 148 11.56 -10.45 -1.02
CA CYS A 148 10.43 -10.91 -0.20
C CYS A 148 10.36 -12.44 -0.11
N VAL A 149 9.71 -12.95 0.93
CA VAL A 149 9.53 -14.40 1.12
C VAL A 149 8.05 -14.76 1.22
N GLY A 150 7.58 -15.69 0.40
CA GLY A 150 6.23 -16.26 0.53
C GLY A 150 5.09 -15.29 0.14
N VAL A 151 5.35 -14.33 -0.74
CA VAL A 151 4.31 -13.38 -1.21
C VAL A 151 3.32 -14.10 -2.13
N CYS A 152 2.03 -13.99 -1.85
CA CYS A 152 0.96 -14.51 -2.70
C CYS A 152 0.31 -13.36 -3.49
N LEU A 153 0.60 -13.29 -4.79
CA LEU A 153 -0.04 -12.39 -5.74
C LEU A 153 -1.10 -13.18 -6.54
N THR A 154 -2.37 -13.04 -6.19
CA THR A 154 -3.43 -13.86 -6.82
C THR A 154 -4.65 -13.07 -7.28
N ASN A 155 -5.20 -13.41 -8.45
CA ASN A 155 -6.42 -12.78 -9.02
C ASN A 155 -6.34 -11.25 -9.17
N ASN A 156 -5.15 -10.67 -9.25
CA ASN A 156 -5.02 -9.23 -9.47
C ASN A 156 -5.19 -8.91 -10.96
N HIS A 157 -5.70 -7.72 -11.25
CA HIS A 157 -5.84 -7.17 -12.59
C HIS A 157 -4.85 -6.01 -12.73
N ILE A 158 -3.81 -6.19 -13.55
CA ILE A 158 -2.62 -5.32 -13.60
C ILE A 158 -2.37 -4.88 -15.04
N TYR A 159 -2.59 -3.60 -15.35
CA TYR A 159 -2.59 -3.13 -16.73
C TYR A 159 -2.12 -1.69 -16.90
N GLU A 160 -1.73 -1.30 -18.11
CA GLU A 160 -1.40 0.10 -18.45
C GLU A 160 -0.37 0.76 -17.54
N ASN A 161 0.53 0.00 -16.92
CA ASN A 161 1.65 0.57 -16.16
C ASN A 161 2.77 0.92 -17.15
N ASP A 162 3.24 2.17 -17.10
CA ASP A 162 4.30 2.72 -17.94
C ASP A 162 5.65 2.46 -17.27
N ASP A 163 6.36 1.41 -17.68
CA ASP A 163 7.72 1.11 -17.22
C ASP A 163 8.47 0.17 -18.17
N ASP A 164 9.80 0.28 -18.19
CA ASP A 164 10.75 -0.60 -18.88
C ASP A 164 10.80 -2.04 -18.29
N GLU A 165 10.19 -2.27 -17.12
CA GLU A 165 10.26 -3.56 -16.39
C GLU A 165 8.89 -4.26 -16.24
N GLY A 166 7.82 -3.72 -16.84
CA GLY A 166 6.52 -4.36 -17.03
C GLY A 166 5.52 -4.25 -15.86
N GLY A 167 4.42 -5.02 -15.92
CA GLY A 167 3.32 -4.91 -14.94
C GLY A 167 3.64 -5.47 -13.54
N VAL A 168 4.43 -6.55 -13.48
CA VAL A 168 4.86 -7.18 -12.22
C VAL A 168 6.35 -7.51 -12.28
N ARG A 169 7.11 -6.95 -11.35
CA ARG A 169 8.54 -7.22 -11.16
C ARG A 169 8.76 -8.06 -9.91
N ILE A 170 9.49 -9.17 -10.06
CA ILE A 170 9.91 -10.03 -8.95
C ILE A 170 11.44 -10.13 -9.01
N GLU A 171 12.12 -9.55 -8.01
CA GLU A 171 13.58 -9.52 -8.00
C GLU A 171 14.21 -10.82 -7.47
N SER A 172 15.48 -11.04 -7.82
CA SER A 172 16.22 -12.30 -7.65
C SER A 172 16.33 -12.81 -6.20
N LEU A 173 16.24 -11.93 -5.22
CA LEU A 173 16.27 -12.31 -3.79
C LEU A 173 14.89 -12.71 -3.23
N SER A 174 13.83 -12.59 -4.04
CA SER A 174 12.49 -12.99 -3.64
C SER A 174 12.31 -14.50 -3.78
N THR A 175 11.80 -15.17 -2.74
CA THR A 175 11.64 -16.63 -2.71
C THR A 175 10.23 -17.03 -2.30
N GLY A 176 9.75 -18.16 -2.83
CA GLY A 176 8.41 -18.67 -2.50
C GLY A 176 7.25 -17.77 -2.96
N THR A 177 7.50 -16.80 -3.86
CA THR A 177 6.45 -15.97 -4.42
C THR A 177 5.51 -16.82 -5.27
N LYS A 178 4.21 -16.73 -4.98
CA LYS A 178 3.14 -17.36 -5.75
C LYS A 178 2.44 -16.32 -6.60
N LEU A 179 2.63 -16.38 -7.92
CA LEU A 179 1.89 -15.59 -8.90
C LEU A 179 0.86 -16.52 -9.57
N ALA A 180 -0.44 -16.32 -9.31
CA ALA A 180 -1.47 -17.20 -9.87
C ALA A 180 -2.77 -16.47 -10.23
N LYS A 181 -3.34 -16.79 -11.40
CA LYS A 181 -4.65 -16.28 -11.85
C LYS A 181 -4.74 -14.76 -12.00
N ASN A 182 -3.61 -14.07 -12.14
CA ASN A 182 -3.61 -12.63 -12.40
C ASN A 182 -3.88 -12.35 -13.88
N ASN A 183 -4.63 -11.29 -14.17
CA ASN A 183 -4.80 -10.76 -15.51
C ASN A 183 -3.79 -9.61 -15.69
N ILE A 184 -2.71 -9.83 -16.44
CA ILE A 184 -1.62 -8.87 -16.63
C ILE A 184 -1.50 -8.56 -18.12
N HIS A 185 -1.83 -7.34 -18.54
CA HIS A 185 -1.89 -6.97 -19.97
C HIS A 185 -1.63 -5.47 -20.17
N ASP A 186 -1.32 -5.04 -21.40
CA ASP A 186 -1.17 -3.63 -21.80
C ASP A 186 -0.21 -2.78 -20.95
N ASN A 187 0.73 -3.41 -20.23
CA ASN A 187 1.83 -2.71 -19.57
C ASN A 187 2.90 -2.41 -20.62
N ARG A 188 3.45 -1.19 -20.60
CA ARG A 188 4.43 -0.75 -21.58
C ARG A 188 5.83 -1.22 -21.18
N ASN A 189 6.79 -0.95 -22.06
CA ASN A 189 8.23 -1.22 -21.97
C ASN A 189 8.98 -0.23 -22.86
#